data_AF-A0A3G2JDJ9-F1
#
_entry.id   AF-A0A3G2JDJ9-F1
#
_cell.length_a   1.000
_cell.length_b   1.000
_cell.length_c   1.000
_cell.angle_alpha   90.00
_cell.angle_beta   90.00
_cell.angle_gamma   90.00
#
_symmetry.space_group_name_H-M   'P 1'
#
loop_
_entity.id
_entity.type
_entity.pdbx_description
1 polymer ?
#
loop_
_entity_poly.entity_id
_entity_poly.type
_entity_poly.pdbx_seq_one_letter_code
_entity_poly.pdbx_strand_id
1 'polypeptide(L)'
;MSHVSAPSADSPSDSPREPRDLAPQFVLPLVVRIERDAPPARTDALETAARAVLVLLGDDRARGDGEWAEAVRNWEDARIRKVVRRARGAEWRRAGTLPGITVTGRSAEVRVFPPIPLDGWPKDLAKLQVSGTELDDPEPPVAADPAQPVLWLNPELEMSAGKAMAQTGHGAQLAWWALSDADRTAWRDAGFPLSVRTAARADWPRLTTSGLPLVRDAGFTEIAPGLTVAVEGVDRVSSLPRRQQP
;
A
#
# COMPACT_ATOMS: atom_id res chain seq x y z
N MET A 1 -42.04 24.72 -37.24
CA MET A 1 -41.64 24.38 -35.85
C MET A 1 -42.25 23.03 -35.52
N SER A 2 -41.61 22.29 -34.61
CA SER A 2 -41.97 20.97 -34.09
C SER A 2 -41.25 19.79 -34.75
N HIS A 3 -40.00 19.58 -34.32
CA HIS A 3 -39.27 18.32 -34.40
C HIS A 3 -39.87 17.30 -33.41
N VAL A 4 -40.07 16.08 -33.87
CA VAL A 4 -40.14 14.87 -33.03
C VAL A 4 -38.95 14.00 -33.42
N SER A 5 -38.09 13.68 -32.45
CA SER A 5 -37.17 12.53 -32.53
C SER A 5 -36.72 12.10 -31.13
N ALA A 6 -36.54 10.78 -31.02
CA ALA A 6 -36.58 9.88 -29.87
C ALA A 6 -35.65 10.18 -28.68
N PRO A 7 -35.95 9.61 -27.49
CA PRO A 7 -34.98 9.52 -26.41
C PRO A 7 -33.87 8.53 -26.80
N SER A 8 -32.63 9.03 -26.85
CA SER A 8 -31.42 8.24 -26.95
C SER A 8 -31.23 7.42 -25.67
N ALA A 9 -31.40 6.11 -25.80
CA ALA A 9 -30.95 5.12 -24.83
C ALA A 9 -29.44 4.95 -25.00
N ASP A 10 -28.66 5.43 -24.03
CA ASP A 10 -27.35 4.89 -23.76
C ASP A 10 -27.10 4.98 -22.25
N SER A 11 -27.59 3.97 -21.53
CA SER A 11 -27.30 3.79 -20.11
C SER A 11 -25.93 3.14 -19.96
N PRO A 12 -25.09 3.58 -19.01
CA PRO A 12 -23.73 3.07 -18.89
C PRO A 12 -23.72 1.64 -18.33
N SER A 13 -23.21 0.71 -19.13
CA SER A 13 -22.59 -0.58 -18.77
C SER A 13 -23.11 -1.27 -17.48
N ASP A 14 -24.14 -2.09 -17.64
CA ASP A 14 -24.52 -3.13 -16.68
C ASP A 14 -23.55 -4.32 -16.81
N SER A 15 -22.31 -4.15 -16.33
CA SER A 15 -21.42 -5.28 -16.13
C SER A 15 -21.94 -6.09 -14.93
N PRO A 16 -22.11 -7.42 -15.03
CA PRO A 16 -22.62 -8.22 -13.92
C PRO A 16 -21.74 -8.02 -12.69
N ARG A 17 -22.38 -7.62 -11.57
CA ARG A 17 -21.68 -7.42 -10.30
C ARG A 17 -21.10 -8.75 -9.83
N GLU A 18 -19.78 -8.82 -9.72
CA GLU A 18 -19.09 -9.99 -9.21
C GLU A 18 -19.50 -10.23 -7.74
N PRO A 19 -19.52 -11.47 -7.23
CA PRO A 19 -19.88 -11.76 -5.83
C PRO A 19 -19.10 -10.92 -4.80
N ARG A 20 -17.84 -10.56 -5.12
CA ARG A 20 -16.97 -9.68 -4.31
C ARG A 20 -17.47 -8.23 -4.22
N ASP A 21 -18.34 -7.80 -5.13
CA ASP A 21 -18.94 -6.45 -5.15
C ASP A 21 -20.14 -6.33 -4.21
N LEU A 22 -20.71 -7.46 -3.81
CA LEU A 22 -21.86 -7.54 -2.92
C LEU A 22 -21.44 -7.78 -1.45
N ALA A 23 -20.20 -8.21 -1.22
CA ALA A 23 -19.66 -8.42 0.11
C ALA A 23 -19.45 -7.08 0.85
N PRO A 24 -19.59 -7.05 2.20
CA PRO A 24 -19.20 -5.91 3.01
C PRO A 24 -17.77 -5.47 2.68
N GLN A 25 -17.61 -4.20 2.31
CA GLN A 25 -16.33 -3.68 1.84
C GLN A 25 -15.52 -3.13 3.02
N PHE A 26 -14.25 -3.53 3.06
CA PHE A 26 -13.28 -3.05 4.04
C PHE A 26 -12.20 -2.19 3.38
N VAL A 27 -11.52 -1.40 4.19
CA VAL A 27 -10.35 -0.63 3.79
C VAL A 27 -9.26 -0.80 4.83
N LEU A 28 -8.02 -0.93 4.36
CA LEU A 28 -6.84 -0.86 5.21
C LEU A 28 -6.39 0.60 5.36
N PRO A 29 -6.53 1.21 6.54
CA PRO A 29 -6.06 2.57 6.77
C PRO A 29 -4.55 2.58 7.06
N LEU A 30 -3.87 3.55 6.46
CA LEU A 30 -2.53 3.95 6.83
C LEU A 30 -2.54 5.45 7.15
N VAL A 31 -1.76 5.85 8.15
CA VAL A 31 -1.51 7.26 8.46
C VAL A 31 0.00 7.50 8.41
N VAL A 32 0.45 8.40 7.54
CA VAL A 32 1.83 8.88 7.54
C VAL A 32 1.95 10.12 8.42
N ARG A 33 3.01 10.21 9.23
CA ARG A 33 3.34 11.42 9.97
C ARG A 33 4.05 12.41 9.04
N ILE A 34 3.47 13.59 8.87
CA ILE A 34 4.06 14.68 8.07
C ILE A 34 4.02 15.96 8.88
N GLU A 35 5.11 16.27 9.57
CA GLU A 35 5.27 17.56 10.26
C GLU A 35 5.59 18.67 9.25
N ARG A 36 5.26 19.92 9.60
CA ARG A 36 5.44 21.07 8.67
C ARG A 36 6.91 21.32 8.34
N ASP A 37 7.75 21.28 9.37
CA ASP A 37 9.15 21.73 9.28
C ASP A 37 10.13 20.56 9.12
N ALA A 38 9.61 19.32 9.09
CA ALA A 38 10.39 18.09 8.94
C ALA A 38 9.54 17.00 8.25
N PRO A 39 9.10 17.22 7.00
CA PRO A 39 8.48 16.14 6.22
C PRO A 39 9.51 15.03 5.96
N PRO A 40 9.09 13.74 5.96
CA PRO A 40 10.00 12.65 5.64
C PRO A 40 10.36 12.63 4.15
N ALA A 41 11.49 12.00 3.81
CA ALA A 41 11.84 11.75 2.42
C ALA A 41 10.79 10.84 1.76
N ARG A 42 10.40 11.16 0.52
CA ARG A 42 9.38 10.42 -0.24
C ARG A 42 9.67 8.92 -0.26
N THR A 43 10.88 8.53 -0.67
CA THR A 43 11.27 7.12 -0.79
C THR A 43 11.19 6.40 0.55
N ASP A 44 11.64 7.03 1.62
CA ASP A 44 11.57 6.46 2.97
C ASP A 44 10.13 6.28 3.45
N ALA A 45 9.22 7.20 3.12
CA ALA A 45 7.79 7.03 3.39
C ALA A 45 7.18 5.87 2.59
N LEU A 46 7.56 5.69 1.32
CA LEU A 46 7.08 4.57 0.49
C LEU A 46 7.53 3.21 1.02
N GLU A 47 8.82 3.10 1.38
CA GLU A 47 9.40 1.88 1.97
C GLU A 47 8.75 1.57 3.32
N THR A 48 8.54 2.61 4.15
CA THR A 48 7.93 2.45 5.48
C THR A 48 6.46 2.05 5.38
N ALA A 49 5.70 2.57 4.41
CA ALA A 49 4.32 2.17 4.17
C ALA A 49 4.20 0.71 3.69
N ALA A 50 5.06 0.30 2.76
CA ALA A 50 5.14 -1.09 2.32
C ALA A 50 5.47 -2.04 3.49
N ARG A 51 6.47 -1.67 4.30
CA ARG A 51 6.82 -2.39 5.53
C ARG A 51 5.66 -2.43 6.53
N ALA A 52 4.91 -1.34 6.69
CA ALA A 52 3.76 -1.31 7.60
C ALA A 52 2.69 -2.33 7.21
N VAL A 53 2.42 -2.50 5.92
CA VAL A 53 1.50 -3.57 5.45
C VAL A 53 2.04 -4.95 5.80
N LEU A 54 3.32 -5.23 5.57
CA LEU A 54 3.94 -6.52 5.92
C LEU A 54 3.92 -6.79 7.43
N VAL A 55 4.20 -5.76 8.23
CA VAL A 55 4.14 -5.83 9.69
C VAL A 55 2.75 -6.19 10.17
N LEU A 56 1.70 -5.61 9.59
CA LEU A 56 0.32 -6.01 9.90
C LEU A 56 0.05 -7.47 9.53
N LEU A 57 0.39 -7.88 8.30
CA LEU A 57 0.11 -9.25 7.80
C LEU A 57 0.88 -10.34 8.55
N GLY A 58 2.06 -9.98 9.10
CA GLY A 58 2.90 -10.85 9.91
C GLY A 58 2.64 -10.78 11.42
N ASP A 59 1.73 -9.92 11.88
CA ASP A 59 1.38 -9.78 13.30
C ASP A 59 0.43 -10.91 13.73
N ASP A 60 0.66 -11.48 14.91
CA ASP A 60 -0.17 -12.58 15.43
C ASP A 60 -1.63 -12.16 15.63
N ARG A 61 -1.91 -10.88 15.91
CA ARG A 61 -3.28 -10.37 16.00
C ARG A 61 -4.01 -10.43 14.67
N ALA A 62 -3.30 -10.39 13.53
CA ALA A 62 -3.90 -10.44 12.20
C ALA A 62 -4.10 -11.87 11.66
N ARG A 63 -3.74 -12.91 12.42
CA ARG A 63 -3.66 -14.30 11.94
C ARG A 63 -4.44 -15.25 12.84
N GLY A 64 -4.87 -16.39 12.29
CA GLY A 64 -5.60 -17.42 13.05
C GLY A 64 -6.83 -16.85 13.77
N ASP A 65 -6.83 -16.99 15.09
CA ASP A 65 -7.85 -16.49 16.02
C ASP A 65 -7.48 -15.13 16.64
N GLY A 66 -6.49 -14.44 16.09
CA GLY A 66 -6.06 -13.12 16.54
C GLY A 66 -7.17 -12.07 16.42
N GLU A 67 -7.09 -11.04 17.28
CA GLU A 67 -8.09 -9.96 17.41
C GLU A 67 -8.48 -9.28 16.08
N TRP A 68 -7.55 -9.19 15.14
CA TRP A 68 -7.72 -8.51 13.85
C TRP A 68 -7.90 -9.50 12.69
N ALA A 69 -7.80 -10.80 12.93
CA ALA A 69 -7.72 -11.81 11.88
C ALA A 69 -8.99 -11.86 11.02
N GLU A 70 -10.17 -11.71 11.62
CA GLU A 70 -11.43 -11.64 10.86
C GLU A 70 -11.49 -10.40 9.97
N ALA A 71 -11.12 -9.23 10.49
CA ALA A 71 -11.12 -7.99 9.73
C ALA A 71 -10.12 -8.05 8.55
N VAL A 72 -8.97 -8.69 8.75
CA VAL A 72 -7.99 -8.95 7.69
C VAL A 72 -8.55 -9.89 6.64
N ARG A 73 -9.13 -11.03 7.01
CA ARG A 73 -9.78 -11.95 6.05
C ARG A 73 -10.87 -11.26 5.22
N ASN A 74 -11.78 -10.55 5.88
CA ASN A 74 -12.86 -9.82 5.19
C ASN A 74 -12.34 -8.77 4.19
N TRP A 75 -11.20 -8.13 4.50
CA TRP A 75 -10.55 -7.19 3.60
C TRP A 75 -9.82 -7.87 2.43
N GLU A 76 -9.17 -9.01 2.66
CA GLU A 76 -8.46 -9.77 1.63
C GLU A 76 -9.42 -10.48 0.65
N ASP A 77 -10.59 -10.91 1.13
CA ASP A 77 -11.61 -11.61 0.34
C ASP A 77 -12.47 -10.68 -0.54
N ALA A 78 -12.45 -9.37 -0.26
CA ALA A 78 -13.19 -8.33 -0.98
C ALA A 78 -12.31 -7.60 -2.02
N ARG A 79 -12.77 -6.42 -2.48
CA ARG A 79 -11.91 -5.50 -3.25
C ARG A 79 -10.91 -4.84 -2.30
N ILE A 80 -9.68 -5.33 -2.32
CA ILE A 80 -8.59 -4.85 -1.47
C ILE A 80 -8.37 -3.35 -1.72
N ARG A 81 -8.67 -2.54 -0.70
CA ARG A 81 -8.46 -1.09 -0.73
C ARG A 81 -7.47 -0.69 0.36
N LYS A 82 -6.53 0.18 0.02
CA LYS A 82 -5.64 0.86 0.98
C LYS A 82 -5.86 2.36 0.87
N VAL A 83 -5.99 3.04 2.00
CA VAL A 83 -6.13 4.50 2.05
C VAL A 83 -5.06 5.06 2.95
N VAL A 84 -4.23 5.93 2.39
CA VAL A 84 -3.20 6.65 3.14
C VAL A 84 -3.71 8.05 3.44
N ARG A 85 -3.72 8.41 4.71
CA ARG A 85 -3.99 9.77 5.20
C ARG A 85 -2.73 10.33 5.86
N ARG A 86 -2.68 11.64 6.05
CA ARG A 86 -1.61 12.27 6.83
C ARG A 86 -2.09 12.78 8.18
N ALA A 87 -1.18 12.81 9.14
CA ALA A 87 -1.41 13.46 10.42
C ALA A 87 -0.14 14.17 10.91
N ARG A 88 -0.31 15.13 11.81
CA ARG A 88 0.78 15.87 12.46
C ARG A 88 0.43 16.25 13.88
N GLY A 89 1.43 16.53 14.72
CA GLY A 89 1.22 17.03 16.09
C GLY A 89 0.12 16.28 16.87
N ALA A 90 -0.93 16.99 17.29
CA ALA A 90 -2.03 16.41 18.07
C ALA A 90 -2.88 15.39 17.30
N GLU A 91 -3.00 15.51 15.97
CA GLU A 91 -3.70 14.52 15.16
C GLU A 91 -2.96 13.19 15.12
N TRP A 92 -1.63 13.24 14.97
CA TRP A 92 -0.79 12.04 15.01
C TRP A 92 -0.89 11.34 16.37
N ARG A 93 -0.80 12.11 17.47
CA ARG A 93 -0.94 11.56 18.83
C ARG A 93 -2.28 10.86 19.05
N ARG A 94 -3.40 11.44 18.58
CA ARG A 94 -4.73 10.79 18.66
C ARG A 94 -4.84 9.55 17.78
N ALA A 95 -4.32 9.58 16.56
CA ALA A 95 -4.28 8.39 15.72
C ALA A 95 -3.47 7.26 16.39
N GLY A 96 -2.42 7.62 17.13
CA GLY A 96 -1.60 6.70 17.92
C GLY A 96 -2.33 6.00 19.07
N THR A 97 -3.45 6.52 19.57
CA THR A 97 -4.22 5.89 20.65
C THR A 97 -5.19 4.82 20.18
N LEU A 98 -5.43 4.71 18.86
CA LEU A 98 -6.29 3.67 18.28
C LEU A 98 -5.51 2.37 18.06
N PRO A 99 -6.15 1.19 18.01
CA PRO A 99 -5.48 -0.07 17.67
C PRO A 99 -4.73 0.02 16.34
N GLY A 100 -3.47 -0.43 16.31
CA GLY A 100 -2.62 -0.34 15.13
C GLY A 100 -1.14 -0.42 15.48
N ILE A 101 -0.30 -0.39 14.45
CA ILE A 101 1.15 -0.56 14.57
C ILE A 101 1.83 0.63 13.91
N THR A 102 2.69 1.32 14.66
CA THR A 102 3.56 2.35 14.08
C THR A 102 4.86 1.70 13.64
N VAL A 103 5.21 1.88 12.37
CA VAL A 103 6.48 1.48 11.79
C VAL A 103 7.31 2.71 11.52
N THR A 104 8.55 2.66 11.97
CA THR A 104 9.54 3.73 11.79
C THR A 104 10.53 3.34 10.68
N GLY A 105 10.73 4.27 9.75
CA GLY A 105 11.78 4.28 8.73
C GLY A 105 13.00 5.05 9.21
N ARG A 106 13.77 5.64 8.28
CA ARG A 106 14.90 6.51 8.64
C ARG A 106 14.43 7.88 9.15
N SER A 107 13.40 8.42 8.52
CA SER A 107 12.78 9.72 8.77
C SER A 107 11.25 9.65 8.84
N ALA A 108 10.65 8.63 8.21
CA ALA A 108 9.22 8.43 8.12
C ALA A 108 8.68 7.64 9.33
N GLU A 109 7.49 8.00 9.76
CA GLU A 109 6.67 7.17 10.63
C GLU A 109 5.33 6.92 9.92
N VAL A 110 4.98 5.64 9.75
CA VAL A 110 3.71 5.24 9.17
C VAL A 110 3.00 4.31 10.14
N ARG A 111 1.76 4.63 10.46
CA ARG A 111 0.89 3.80 11.29
C ARG A 111 -0.11 3.05 10.41
N VAL A 112 -0.10 1.74 10.50
CA VAL A 112 -1.11 0.86 9.88
C VAL A 112 -2.14 0.49 10.94
N PHE A 113 -3.40 0.40 10.53
CA PHE A 113 -4.52 0.03 11.40
C PHE A 113 -5.11 -1.30 10.93
N PRO A 114 -5.80 -2.05 11.80
CA PRO A 114 -6.64 -3.17 11.35
C PRO A 114 -7.61 -2.69 10.27
N PRO A 115 -7.96 -3.52 9.28
CA PRO A 115 -8.97 -3.14 8.31
C PRO A 115 -10.28 -2.78 8.98
N ILE A 116 -10.96 -1.78 8.43
CA ILE A 116 -12.23 -1.26 8.94
C ILE A 116 -13.30 -1.30 7.86
N PRO A 117 -14.59 -1.46 8.21
CA PRO A 117 -15.68 -1.28 7.25
C PRO A 117 -15.63 0.11 6.60
N LEU A 118 -16.06 0.24 5.34
CA LEU A 118 -16.04 1.54 4.62
C LEU A 118 -16.83 2.65 5.33
N ASP A 119 -17.89 2.30 6.04
CA ASP A 119 -18.74 3.18 6.85
C ASP A 119 -18.34 3.22 8.34
N GLY A 120 -17.35 2.42 8.74
CA GLY A 120 -16.92 2.23 10.13
C GLY A 120 -15.67 3.03 10.55
N TRP A 121 -15.36 4.15 9.87
CA TRP A 121 -14.15 4.92 10.18
C TRP A 121 -14.18 5.52 11.60
N PRO A 122 -13.16 5.26 12.45
CA PRO A 122 -13.02 5.96 13.71
C PRO A 122 -12.94 7.47 13.50
N LYS A 123 -13.62 8.26 14.34
CA LYS A 123 -13.73 9.72 14.22
C LYS A 123 -12.36 10.40 14.05
N ASP A 124 -11.35 9.93 14.77
CA ASP A 124 -10.00 10.50 14.70
C ASP A 124 -9.25 10.19 13.40
N LEU A 125 -9.60 9.11 12.68
CA LEU A 125 -9.08 8.82 11.35
C LEU A 125 -9.91 9.49 10.25
N ALA A 126 -11.24 9.52 10.40
CA ALA A 126 -12.19 10.05 9.41
C ALA A 126 -11.94 11.52 9.07
N LYS A 127 -11.41 12.31 10.01
CA LYS A 127 -11.09 13.74 9.81
C LYS A 127 -9.72 14.01 9.16
N LEU A 128 -8.84 13.02 9.10
CA LEU A 128 -7.49 13.19 8.53
C LEU A 128 -7.58 13.34 7.02
N GLN A 129 -6.66 14.09 6.43
CA GLN A 129 -6.68 14.41 5.00
C GLN A 129 -5.96 13.34 4.17
N VAL A 130 -6.50 13.02 3.00
CA VAL A 130 -5.84 12.19 1.97
C VAL A 130 -4.91 13.03 1.06
N SER A 131 -5.18 14.34 0.94
CA SER A 131 -4.33 15.31 0.26
C SER A 131 -3.25 15.88 1.20
N GLY A 132 -2.27 16.60 0.65
CA GLY A 132 -1.16 17.13 1.44
C GLY A 132 -0.03 16.11 1.63
N THR A 133 0.05 15.10 0.75
CA THR A 133 1.07 14.04 0.78
C THR A 133 2.12 14.26 -0.31
N GLU A 134 2.38 15.51 -0.64
CA GLU A 134 3.42 15.92 -1.55
C GLU A 134 4.74 15.84 -0.76
N LEU A 135 5.53 14.82 -1.07
CA LEU A 135 6.82 14.55 -0.45
C LEU A 135 7.83 14.43 -1.58
N ASP A 136 9.02 14.97 -1.34
CA ASP A 136 10.17 14.87 -2.23
C ASP A 136 11.31 14.10 -1.54
N ASP A 137 12.30 13.68 -2.31
CA ASP A 137 13.55 13.17 -1.78
C ASP A 137 14.57 14.32 -1.77
N PRO A 138 15.15 14.70 -0.61
CA PRO A 138 16.12 15.81 -0.53
C PRO A 138 17.43 15.48 -1.25
N GLU A 139 17.76 14.20 -1.35
CA GLU A 139 18.87 13.65 -2.11
C GLU A 139 18.35 12.49 -2.96
N PRO A 140 18.94 12.21 -4.14
CA PRO A 140 18.56 11.06 -4.94
C PRO A 140 18.61 9.75 -4.13
N PRO A 141 17.59 8.88 -4.24
CA PRO A 141 17.61 7.59 -3.56
C PRO A 141 18.84 6.78 -3.95
N VAL A 142 19.51 6.20 -2.95
CA VAL A 142 20.59 5.21 -3.18
C VAL A 142 20.07 4.04 -4.01
N ALA A 143 20.94 3.37 -4.78
CA ALA A 143 20.55 2.19 -5.55
C ALA A 143 19.86 1.13 -4.65
N ALA A 144 18.93 0.36 -5.23
CA ALA A 144 18.30 -0.74 -4.52
C ALA A 144 19.34 -1.82 -4.17
N ASP A 145 19.25 -2.37 -2.96
CA ASP A 145 20.08 -3.49 -2.55
C ASP A 145 19.65 -4.76 -3.33
N PRO A 146 20.54 -5.36 -4.14
CA PRO A 146 20.18 -6.54 -4.91
C PRO A 146 19.85 -7.76 -4.04
N ALA A 147 20.25 -7.79 -2.76
CA ALA A 147 19.93 -8.88 -1.84
C ALA A 147 18.48 -8.84 -1.32
N GLN A 148 17.73 -7.76 -1.55
CA GLN A 148 16.40 -7.54 -0.97
C GLN A 148 15.32 -7.49 -2.05
N PRO A 149 14.05 -7.74 -1.70
CA PRO A 149 12.93 -7.46 -2.58
C PRO A 149 12.88 -5.98 -2.97
N VAL A 150 12.56 -5.71 -4.24
CA VAL A 150 12.42 -4.36 -4.78
C VAL A 150 11.03 -4.16 -5.35
N LEU A 151 10.38 -3.08 -4.93
CA LEU A 151 9.11 -2.61 -5.48
C LEU A 151 9.42 -1.50 -6.50
N TRP A 152 9.34 -1.85 -7.77
CA TRP A 152 9.61 -0.95 -8.90
C TRP A 152 8.35 -0.18 -9.28
N LEU A 153 8.35 1.13 -9.07
CA LEU A 153 7.29 2.03 -9.54
C LEU A 153 7.38 2.25 -11.05
N ASN A 154 6.21 2.34 -11.69
CA ASN A 154 6.11 2.70 -13.10
C ASN A 154 6.67 4.12 -13.34
N PRO A 155 7.69 4.30 -14.20
CA PRO A 155 8.31 5.61 -14.48
C PRO A 155 7.45 6.56 -15.33
N GLU A 156 6.32 6.09 -15.84
CA GLU A 156 5.41 6.86 -16.69
C GLU A 156 4.21 7.41 -15.92
N LEU A 157 4.07 7.05 -14.62
CA LEU A 157 2.95 7.47 -13.79
C LEU A 157 3.39 8.47 -12.72
N GLU A 158 2.81 9.65 -12.77
CA GLU A 158 2.88 10.60 -11.67
C GLU A 158 1.84 10.23 -10.60
N MET A 159 2.29 10.05 -9.37
CA MET A 159 1.46 9.71 -8.21
C MET A 159 1.83 10.59 -7.03
N SER A 160 0.82 11.13 -6.35
CA SER A 160 1.02 11.68 -5.00
C SER A 160 1.66 10.62 -4.09
N ALA A 161 2.43 11.04 -3.08
CA ALA A 161 3.08 10.06 -2.21
C ALA A 161 2.06 9.19 -1.48
N GLY A 162 0.88 9.73 -1.11
CA GLY A 162 -0.25 8.96 -0.57
C GLY A 162 -0.67 7.79 -1.46
N LYS A 163 -0.85 8.03 -2.76
CA LYS A 163 -1.21 6.98 -3.72
C LYS A 163 -0.05 6.00 -3.92
N ALA A 164 1.17 6.50 -4.09
CA ALA A 164 2.34 5.65 -4.25
C ALA A 164 2.54 4.72 -3.03
N MET A 165 2.34 5.22 -1.80
CA MET A 165 2.38 4.41 -0.56
C MET A 165 1.30 3.31 -0.55
N ALA A 166 0.09 3.61 -1.03
CA ALA A 166 -0.95 2.61 -1.15
C ALA A 166 -0.54 1.52 -2.16
N GLN A 167 -0.01 1.92 -3.33
CA GLN A 167 0.43 1.00 -4.38
C GLN A 167 1.63 0.15 -3.94
N THR A 168 2.62 0.71 -3.25
CA THR A 168 3.74 -0.08 -2.68
C THR A 168 3.26 -1.02 -1.59
N GLY A 169 2.27 -0.61 -0.79
CA GLY A 169 1.57 -1.50 0.14
C GLY A 169 0.88 -2.67 -0.56
N HIS A 170 0.27 -2.47 -1.74
CA HIS A 170 -0.24 -3.57 -2.56
C HIS A 170 0.88 -4.46 -3.09
N GLY A 171 1.98 -3.90 -3.58
CA GLY A 171 3.13 -4.67 -4.06
C GLY A 171 3.75 -5.54 -2.97
N ALA A 172 3.89 -4.99 -1.76
CA ALA A 172 4.37 -5.75 -0.60
C ALA A 172 3.42 -6.89 -0.21
N GLN A 173 2.10 -6.67 -0.26
CA GLN A 173 1.12 -7.73 0.00
C GLN A 173 1.20 -8.84 -1.06
N LEU A 174 1.35 -8.51 -2.35
CA LEU A 174 1.53 -9.51 -3.40
C LEU A 174 2.81 -10.33 -3.18
N ALA A 175 3.91 -9.67 -2.80
CA ALA A 175 5.15 -10.34 -2.44
C ALA A 175 4.93 -11.33 -1.29
N TRP A 176 4.26 -10.88 -0.22
CA TRP A 176 3.95 -11.70 0.95
C TRP A 176 3.12 -12.95 0.59
N TRP A 177 2.11 -12.80 -0.26
CA TRP A 177 1.26 -13.92 -0.67
C TRP A 177 1.98 -14.94 -1.55
N ALA A 178 2.97 -14.52 -2.33
CA ALA A 178 3.78 -15.42 -3.16
C ALA A 178 4.75 -16.30 -2.35
N LEU A 179 5.01 -15.98 -1.09
CA LEU A 179 5.98 -16.66 -0.24
C LEU A 179 5.41 -17.86 0.52
N SER A 180 6.29 -18.83 0.79
CA SER A 180 6.05 -19.90 1.76
C SER A 180 6.01 -19.35 3.19
N ASP A 181 5.45 -20.09 4.15
CA ASP A 181 5.44 -19.66 5.56
C ASP A 181 6.85 -19.57 6.16
N ALA A 182 7.79 -20.39 5.70
CA ALA A 182 9.19 -20.32 6.10
C ALA A 182 9.84 -19.01 5.63
N ASP A 183 9.61 -18.63 4.37
CA ASP A 183 10.16 -17.41 3.79
C ASP A 183 9.52 -16.14 4.37
N ARG A 184 8.20 -16.19 4.64
CA ARG A 184 7.49 -15.15 5.40
C ARG A 184 8.11 -14.94 6.77
N THR A 185 8.42 -16.03 7.47
CA THR A 185 9.11 -15.99 8.76
C THR A 185 10.50 -15.38 8.63
N ALA A 186 11.30 -15.82 7.65
CA ALA A 186 12.63 -15.27 7.40
C ALA A 186 12.61 -13.76 7.12
N TRP A 187 11.67 -13.30 6.28
CA TRP A 187 11.54 -11.87 5.95
C TRP A 187 11.14 -11.04 7.18
N ARG A 188 10.22 -11.57 7.99
CA ARG A 188 9.81 -10.95 9.26
C ARG A 188 10.97 -10.87 10.26
N ASP A 189 11.74 -11.93 10.42
CA ASP A 189 12.89 -11.99 11.34
C ASP A 189 14.03 -11.04 10.91
N ALA A 190 14.14 -10.77 9.60
CA ALA A 190 15.01 -9.73 9.05
C ALA A 190 14.44 -8.29 9.23
N GLY A 191 13.20 -8.15 9.68
CA GLY A 191 12.52 -6.86 9.88
C GLY A 191 11.93 -6.25 8.62
N PHE A 192 11.56 -7.09 7.66
CA PHE A 192 10.98 -6.73 6.37
C PHE A 192 11.83 -5.76 5.54
N PRO A 193 13.14 -6.00 5.33
CA PRO A 193 13.93 -5.14 4.46
C PRO A 193 13.41 -5.25 3.02
N LEU A 194 13.21 -4.09 2.39
CA LEU A 194 12.80 -3.94 1.00
C LEU A 194 13.20 -2.56 0.50
N SER A 195 13.34 -2.42 -0.82
CA SER A 195 13.54 -1.13 -1.48
C SER A 195 12.32 -0.73 -2.31
N VAL A 196 12.03 0.57 -2.39
CA VAL A 196 11.08 1.12 -3.37
C VAL A 196 11.82 2.06 -4.31
N ARG A 197 11.79 1.81 -5.62
CA ARG A 197 12.48 2.65 -6.61
C ARG A 197 11.61 2.89 -7.82
N THR A 198 11.80 4.02 -8.49
CA THR A 198 11.26 4.22 -9.84
C THR A 198 12.12 3.45 -10.83
N ALA A 199 11.52 2.60 -11.65
CA ALA A 199 12.27 1.85 -12.66
C ALA A 199 12.85 2.81 -13.71
N ALA A 200 13.96 2.44 -14.35
CA ALA A 200 14.32 3.10 -15.60
C ALA A 200 13.26 2.78 -16.66
N ARG A 201 12.93 3.74 -17.52
CA ARG A 201 11.95 3.53 -18.61
C ARG A 201 12.31 2.33 -19.50
N ALA A 202 13.59 2.10 -19.73
CA ALA A 202 14.09 0.97 -20.51
C ALA A 202 13.86 -0.40 -19.83
N ASP A 203 13.83 -0.45 -18.50
CA ASP A 203 13.68 -1.69 -17.73
C ASP A 203 12.21 -2.07 -17.50
N TRP A 204 11.30 -1.09 -17.56
CA TRP A 204 9.88 -1.30 -17.25
C TRP A 204 9.20 -2.38 -18.12
N PRO A 205 9.42 -2.47 -19.45
CA PRO A 205 8.88 -3.57 -20.25
C PRO A 205 9.38 -4.94 -19.81
N ARG A 206 10.66 -5.07 -19.43
CA ARG A 206 11.22 -6.31 -18.91
C ARG A 206 10.53 -6.69 -17.60
N LEU A 207 10.47 -5.76 -16.65
CA LEU A 207 9.87 -6.00 -15.33
C LEU A 207 8.41 -6.47 -15.43
N THR A 208 7.64 -5.90 -16.34
CA THR A 208 6.21 -6.19 -16.51
C THR A 208 5.91 -7.45 -17.32
N THR A 209 6.89 -7.99 -18.07
CA THR A 209 6.72 -9.20 -18.89
C THR A 209 7.43 -10.43 -18.32
N SER A 210 8.22 -10.28 -17.26
CA SER A 210 9.03 -11.35 -16.65
C SER A 210 8.27 -12.28 -15.69
N GLY A 211 6.93 -12.21 -15.66
CA GLY A 211 6.11 -13.02 -14.73
C GLY A 211 6.21 -12.63 -13.26
N LEU A 212 6.79 -11.46 -12.97
CA LEU A 212 6.84 -10.88 -11.63
C LEU A 212 5.44 -10.53 -11.11
N PRO A 213 5.20 -10.51 -9.79
CA PRO A 213 3.96 -9.96 -9.25
C PRO A 213 3.80 -8.49 -9.65
N LEU A 214 2.62 -8.14 -10.16
CA LEU A 214 2.30 -6.79 -10.64
C LEU A 214 1.09 -6.22 -9.92
N VAL A 215 1.20 -4.97 -9.48
CA VAL A 215 0.05 -4.18 -9.02
C VAL A 215 -0.56 -3.49 -10.23
N ARG A 216 -1.89 -3.60 -10.36
CA ARG A 216 -2.68 -2.91 -11.35
C ARG A 216 -3.70 -2.03 -10.65
N ASP A 217 -3.70 -0.73 -10.95
CA ASP A 217 -4.79 0.13 -10.54
C ASP A 217 -6.00 -0.13 -11.44
N ALA A 218 -7.14 -0.42 -10.81
CA ALA A 218 -8.40 -0.70 -11.51
C ALA A 218 -9.07 0.57 -12.08
N GLY A 219 -8.44 1.74 -11.94
CA GLY A 219 -8.87 2.96 -12.62
C GLY A 219 -9.99 3.73 -11.91
N PHE A 220 -10.17 3.50 -10.61
CA PHE A 220 -11.08 4.33 -9.78
C PHE A 220 -10.39 5.61 -9.27
N THR A 221 -9.26 5.98 -9.87
CA THR A 221 -8.49 7.17 -9.55
C THR A 221 -8.29 8.01 -10.82
N GLU A 222 -7.81 9.24 -10.68
CA GLU A 222 -7.47 10.16 -11.79
C GLU A 222 -6.34 9.66 -12.72
N ILE A 223 -5.75 8.49 -12.45
CA ILE A 223 -4.66 7.89 -13.22
C ILE A 223 -5.26 6.90 -14.21
N ALA A 224 -4.76 6.90 -15.45
CA ALA A 224 -5.16 5.93 -16.46
C ALA A 224 -4.96 4.49 -15.92
N PRO A 225 -5.93 3.59 -16.10
CA PRO A 225 -5.81 2.20 -15.67
C PRO A 225 -4.50 1.59 -16.19
N GLY A 226 -3.69 1.01 -15.31
CA GLY A 226 -2.35 0.58 -15.70
C GLY A 226 -1.59 -0.16 -14.61
N LEU A 227 -0.45 -0.72 -15.00
CA LEU A 227 0.51 -1.34 -14.09
C LEU A 227 1.22 -0.23 -13.31
N THR A 228 1.20 -0.32 -11.98
CA THR A 228 1.74 0.72 -11.10
C THR A 228 3.03 0.29 -10.42
N VAL A 229 3.14 -1.00 -10.07
CA VAL A 229 4.29 -1.56 -9.35
C VAL A 229 4.61 -2.96 -9.88
N ALA A 230 5.90 -3.25 -10.09
CA ALA A 230 6.41 -4.60 -10.29
C ALA A 230 7.27 -5.02 -9.09
N VAL A 231 7.18 -6.28 -8.68
CA VAL A 231 7.89 -6.81 -7.50
C VAL A 231 8.98 -7.78 -7.94
N GLU A 232 10.25 -7.45 -7.69
CA GLU A 232 11.40 -8.27 -8.08
C GLU A 232 12.16 -8.77 -6.85
N GLY A 233 12.74 -9.98 -6.91
CA GLY A 233 13.64 -10.49 -5.87
C GLY A 233 12.95 -11.02 -4.60
N VAL A 234 11.66 -11.37 -4.67
CA VAL A 234 10.89 -11.92 -3.54
C VAL A 234 11.49 -13.25 -3.04
N ASP A 235 12.06 -14.04 -3.96
CA ASP A 235 12.76 -15.31 -3.69
C ASP A 235 13.99 -15.16 -2.79
N ARG A 236 14.55 -13.94 -2.69
CA ARG A 236 15.79 -13.65 -1.95
C ARG A 236 15.60 -13.53 -0.45
N VAL A 237 14.35 -13.46 0.03
CA VAL A 237 14.06 -13.22 1.46
C VAL A 237 14.64 -14.30 2.38
N SER A 238 14.76 -15.53 1.89
CA SER A 238 15.35 -16.67 2.61
C SER A 238 16.83 -16.48 2.94
N SER A 239 17.53 -15.63 2.18
CA SER A 239 18.96 -15.34 2.32
C SER A 239 19.26 -14.08 3.14
N LEU A 240 18.22 -13.41 3.66
CA LEU A 240 18.40 -12.19 4.44
C LEU A 240 18.99 -12.49 5.82
N PRO A 241 19.93 -11.66 6.31
CA PRO A 241 20.39 -11.78 7.68
C PRO A 241 19.26 -11.44 8.65
N ARG A 242 19.11 -12.24 9.71
CA ARG A 242 18.20 -11.89 10.81
C ARG A 242 18.65 -10.57 11.45
N ARG A 243 17.69 -9.75 11.89
CA ARG A 243 18.02 -8.57 12.69
C ARG A 243 18.69 -9.02 13.99
N GLN A 244 19.83 -8.42 14.31
CA GLN A 244 20.32 -8.44 15.68
C GLN A 244 19.33 -7.63 16.52
N GLN A 245 18.72 -8.24 17.53
CA GLN A 245 17.97 -7.49 18.53
C GLN A 245 18.96 -6.58 19.28
N PRO A 246 18.63 -5.29 19.48
CA PRO A 246 19.41 -4.43 20.36
C PRO A 246 19.37 -4.94 21.81
#